data_AF-A0A9W7CVP1-F1
#
_entry.id   AF-A0A9W7CVP1-F1
#
_cell.length_a   1.000
_cell.length_b   1.000
_cell.length_c   1.000
_cell.angle_alpha   90.00
_cell.angle_beta   90.00
_cell.angle_gamma   90.00
#
_symmetry.space_group_name_H-M   'P 1'
#
loop_
_entity.id
_entity.type
_entity.pdbx_description
1 polymer ?
#
loop_
_entity_poly.entity_id
_entity_poly.type
_entity_poly.pdbx_seq_one_letter_code
_entity_poly.pdbx_strand_id
1 'polypeptide(L)'
;MDFAFEIGRGFRLSKAQIATEFIRRFPGEWQDNFGMYLKPSKHAPQREFHELDEANYETRLSKAWELARLRLHGQSDFVLMLFVYVPRATNVPRATNPRMNTIRRATETRIQEQAPRVAALWRSFVGPHSYLLIGQY
;
A
#
# COMPACT_ATOMS: atom_id res chain seq x y z
N MET A 1 -6.21 0.16 -10.77
CA MET A 1 -6.71 1.05 -11.83
C MET A 1 -5.76 0.82 -12.97
N ASP A 2 -6.25 0.31 -14.09
CA ASP A 2 -5.41 -0.12 -15.18
C ASP A 2 -5.75 0.74 -16.39
N PHE A 3 -4.77 1.47 -16.93
CA PHE A 3 -4.92 2.28 -18.13
C PHE A 3 -3.65 2.19 -18.97
N ALA A 4 -3.81 2.26 -20.29
CA ALA A 4 -2.70 2.30 -21.22
C ALA A 4 -2.11 3.71 -21.25
N PHE A 5 -0.79 3.82 -21.28
CA PHE A 5 -0.08 5.08 -21.51
C PHE A 5 1.11 4.83 -22.45
N GLU A 6 1.49 5.85 -23.23
CA GLU A 6 2.62 5.74 -24.16
C GLU A 6 3.94 5.88 -23.40
N ILE A 7 4.76 4.83 -23.44
CA ILE A 7 6.14 4.86 -22.96
C ILE A 7 7.01 5.49 -24.06
N GLY A 8 7.89 6.43 -23.71
CA GLY A 8 8.87 7.04 -24.64
C GLY A 8 8.68 8.52 -24.92
N ARG A 9 7.71 9.19 -24.28
CA ARG A 9 7.58 10.67 -24.30
C ARG A 9 8.32 11.35 -23.14
N GLY A 10 9.14 10.61 -22.40
CA GLY A 10 9.82 11.10 -21.20
C GLY A 10 8.94 11.16 -19.96
N PHE A 11 9.59 11.41 -18.82
CA PHE A 11 8.98 11.33 -17.49
C PHE A 11 7.84 12.34 -17.31
N ARG A 12 8.03 13.60 -17.71
CA ARG A 12 7.02 14.67 -17.53
C ARG A 12 5.69 14.37 -18.22
N LEU A 13 5.74 13.96 -19.48
CA LEU A 13 4.53 13.67 -20.26
C LEU A 13 3.81 12.45 -19.69
N SER A 14 4.56 11.44 -19.25
CA SER A 14 4.00 10.26 -18.59
C SER A 14 3.34 10.61 -17.25
N LYS A 15 4.00 11.44 -16.43
CA LYS A 15 3.43 11.94 -15.17
C LYS A 15 2.16 12.77 -15.41
N ALA A 16 2.14 13.60 -16.45
CA ALA A 16 0.97 14.39 -16.82
C ALA A 16 -0.21 13.51 -17.26
N GLN A 17 0.02 12.47 -18.07
CA GLN A 17 -1.04 11.51 -18.46
C GLN A 17 -1.63 10.79 -17.24
N ILE A 18 -0.76 10.34 -16.33
CA ILE A 18 -1.19 9.71 -15.07
C ILE A 18 -1.99 10.70 -14.22
N ALA A 19 -1.54 11.95 -14.13
CA ALA A 19 -2.26 13.01 -13.42
C ALA A 19 -3.65 13.24 -14.01
N THR A 20 -3.77 13.30 -15.35
CA THR A 20 -5.06 13.48 -16.03
C THR A 20 -6.04 12.35 -15.68
N GLU A 21 -5.62 11.09 -15.77
CA GLU A 21 -6.48 9.96 -15.41
C GLU A 21 -6.78 9.92 -13.92
N PHE A 22 -5.83 10.31 -13.07
CA PHE A 22 -6.05 10.40 -11.63
C PHE A 22 -7.08 11.47 -11.28
N ILE A 23 -6.94 12.69 -11.82
CA ILE A 23 -7.87 13.82 -11.60
C ILE A 23 -9.27 13.46 -12.09
N ARG A 24 -9.38 12.79 -13.24
CA ARG A 24 -10.66 12.33 -13.78
C ARG A 24 -11.40 11.40 -12.81
N ARG A 25 -10.67 10.58 -12.05
CA ARG A 25 -11.24 9.60 -11.12
C ARG A 25 -11.39 10.14 -9.69
N PHE A 26 -10.47 11.00 -9.27
CA PHE A 26 -10.35 11.59 -7.94
C PHE A 26 -10.11 13.11 -8.07
N PRO A 27 -11.14 13.90 -8.39
CA PRO A 27 -11.00 15.33 -8.60
C PRO A 27 -10.47 16.03 -7.34
N GLY A 28 -9.42 16.85 -7.49
CA GLY A 28 -8.84 17.64 -6.40
C GLY A 28 -7.88 16.89 -5.46
N GLU A 29 -7.66 15.59 -5.67
CA GLU A 29 -6.72 14.80 -4.84
C GLU A 29 -5.28 14.77 -5.38
N TRP A 30 -5.07 15.14 -6.65
CA TRP A 30 -3.73 15.14 -7.26
C TRP A 30 -2.83 16.25 -6.69
N GLN A 31 -1.57 15.92 -6.42
CA GLN A 31 -0.53 16.89 -6.07
C GLN A 31 0.72 16.68 -6.93
N ASP A 32 1.32 17.76 -7.40
CA ASP A 32 2.50 17.70 -8.28
C ASP A 32 3.75 17.11 -7.61
N ASN A 33 3.79 17.13 -6.27
CA ASN A 33 4.86 16.51 -5.48
C ASN A 33 4.72 14.98 -5.35
N PHE A 34 3.67 14.36 -5.90
CA PHE A 34 3.52 12.91 -5.84
C PHE A 34 4.68 12.22 -6.56
N GLY A 35 5.32 11.31 -5.82
CA GLY A 35 6.35 10.42 -6.34
C GLY A 35 5.72 9.32 -7.17
N MET A 36 6.37 9.00 -8.28
CA MET A 36 6.02 7.86 -9.12
C MET A 36 6.98 6.72 -8.84
N TYR A 37 6.46 5.50 -8.75
CA TYR A 37 7.24 4.34 -8.39
C TYR A 37 6.96 3.18 -9.34
N LEU A 38 8.02 2.53 -9.77
CA LEU A 38 7.98 1.29 -10.55
C LEU A 38 7.99 0.09 -9.58
N LYS A 39 7.04 -0.82 -9.75
CA LYS A 39 7.06 -2.12 -9.06
C LYS A 39 7.86 -3.13 -9.89
N PRO A 40 9.03 -3.60 -9.42
CA PRO A 40 9.95 -4.39 -10.25
C PRO A 40 9.47 -5.83 -10.53
N SER A 41 8.68 -6.41 -9.61
CA SER A 41 8.15 -7.77 -9.76
C SER A 41 6.75 -7.90 -9.17
N LYS A 42 6.01 -8.94 -9.56
CA LYS A 42 4.63 -9.19 -9.08
C LYS A 42 4.51 -9.21 -7.55
N HIS A 43 5.52 -9.75 -6.87
CA HIS A 43 5.53 -9.96 -5.43
C HIS A 43 6.46 -8.99 -4.67
N ALA A 44 7.05 -8.01 -5.35
CA ALA A 44 7.89 -7.02 -4.70
C ALA A 44 7.09 -6.29 -3.60
N PRO A 45 7.59 -6.24 -2.35
CA PRO A 45 7.03 -5.38 -1.31
C PRO A 45 7.26 -3.91 -1.65
N GLN A 46 6.44 -3.02 -1.10
CA GLN A 46 6.49 -1.58 -1.41
C GLN A 46 7.87 -0.94 -1.18
N ARG A 47 8.62 -1.40 -0.17
CA ARG A 47 9.99 -0.93 0.11
C ARG A 47 10.99 -1.18 -1.03
N GLU A 48 10.69 -2.13 -1.91
CA GLU A 48 11.51 -2.49 -3.07
C GLU A 48 11.05 -1.75 -4.34
N PHE A 49 10.08 -0.84 -4.23
CA PHE A 49 9.65 -0.06 -5.37
C PHE A 49 10.71 0.98 -5.74
N HIS A 50 10.83 1.20 -7.03
CA HIS A 50 11.84 2.03 -7.64
C HIS A 50 11.26 3.39 -8.00
N GLU A 51 11.64 4.43 -7.28
CA GLU A 51 11.23 5.81 -7.60
C GLU A 51 11.64 6.22 -9.01
N LEU A 52 10.74 6.87 -9.74
CA LEU A 52 10.95 7.34 -11.08
C LEU A 52 11.15 8.87 -11.08
N ASP A 53 12.21 9.31 -11.74
CA ASP A 53 12.52 10.71 -12.00
C ASP A 53 12.96 10.90 -13.45
N GLU A 54 13.19 12.15 -13.87
CA GLU A 54 13.60 12.47 -15.24
C GLU A 54 14.90 11.78 -15.67
N ALA A 55 15.86 11.59 -14.75
CA ALA A 55 17.17 11.05 -15.05
C ALA A 55 17.16 9.52 -15.19
N ASN A 56 16.24 8.84 -14.48
CA ASN A 56 16.24 7.40 -14.37
C ASN A 56 15.08 6.72 -15.12
N TYR A 57 14.08 7.48 -15.58
CA TYR A 57 12.83 6.97 -16.16
C TYR A 57 13.07 5.99 -17.31
N GLU A 58 13.73 6.44 -18.39
CA GLU A 58 13.96 5.62 -19.58
C GLU A 58 14.81 4.38 -19.27
N THR A 59 15.87 4.55 -18.48
CA THR A 59 16.77 3.46 -18.08
C THR A 59 16.03 2.40 -17.25
N ARG A 60 15.18 2.81 -16.32
CA ARG A 60 14.42 1.87 -15.47
C ARG A 60 13.32 1.16 -16.25
N LEU A 61 12.64 1.85 -17.16
CA LEU A 61 11.64 1.22 -18.03
C LEU A 61 12.26 0.23 -19.00
N SER A 62 13.37 0.61 -19.65
CA SER A 62 14.14 -0.29 -20.52
C SER A 62 14.61 -1.52 -19.75
N LYS A 63 15.15 -1.35 -18.53
CA LYS A 63 15.55 -2.48 -17.69
C LYS A 63 14.37 -3.36 -17.30
N ALA A 64 13.21 -2.78 -16.98
CA ALA A 64 12.01 -3.55 -16.66
C ALA A 64 11.53 -4.38 -17.86
N TRP A 65 11.60 -3.81 -19.07
CA TRP A 65 11.27 -4.48 -20.33
C TRP A 65 12.25 -5.63 -20.65
N GLU A 66 13.55 -5.41 -20.46
CA GLU A 66 14.58 -6.44 -20.66
C GLU A 66 14.46 -7.60 -19.66
N LEU A 67 14.07 -7.31 -18.42
CA LEU A 67 13.80 -8.33 -17.40
C LEU A 67 12.49 -9.09 -17.69
N ALA A 68 11.53 -8.46 -18.36
CA ALA A 68 10.29 -9.12 -18.73
C ALA A 68 10.50 -10.28 -19.70
N ARG A 69 11.50 -10.19 -20.58
CA ARG A 69 11.94 -11.29 -21.46
C ARG A 69 12.23 -12.58 -20.68
N LEU A 70 12.68 -12.47 -19.43
CA LEU A 70 13.07 -13.62 -18.59
C LEU A 70 11.87 -14.30 -17.90
N ARG A 71 10.65 -13.79 -18.07
CA ARG A 71 9.43 -14.36 -17.46
C ARG A 71 8.94 -15.59 -18.22
N LEU A 72 8.10 -16.40 -17.58
CA LEU A 72 7.55 -17.66 -18.13
C LEU A 72 6.88 -17.47 -19.51
N HIS A 73 6.20 -16.35 -19.72
CA HIS A 73 5.57 -15.96 -20.98
C HIS A 73 6.31 -14.81 -21.68
N GLY A 74 7.59 -14.62 -21.34
CA GLY A 74 8.42 -13.53 -21.85
C GLY A 74 7.78 -12.15 -21.71
N GLN A 75 7.97 -11.33 -22.75
CA GLN A 75 7.44 -9.96 -22.81
C GLN A 75 5.93 -9.90 -23.08
N SER A 76 5.32 -10.95 -23.64
CA SER A 76 3.88 -10.96 -23.97
C SER A 76 2.97 -10.88 -22.74
N ASP A 77 3.47 -11.18 -21.55
CA ASP A 77 2.76 -11.04 -20.26
C ASP A 77 3.33 -9.89 -19.41
N PHE A 78 4.04 -8.94 -20.04
CA PHE A 78 4.58 -7.80 -19.33
C PHE A 78 3.53 -6.73 -19.07
N VAL A 79 3.11 -6.62 -17.81
CA VAL A 79 2.33 -5.49 -17.31
C VAL A 79 3.24 -4.56 -16.52
N LEU A 80 3.38 -3.33 -17.01
CA LEU A 80 4.07 -2.26 -16.30
C LEU A 80 3.17 -1.72 -15.19
N MET A 81 3.55 -1.95 -13.93
CA MET A 81 2.81 -1.46 -12.77
C MET A 81 3.48 -0.22 -12.19
N LEU A 82 2.84 0.93 -12.37
CA LEU A 82 3.22 2.19 -11.75
C LEU A 82 2.36 2.47 -10.51
N PHE A 83 3.00 2.98 -9.47
CA PHE A 83 2.35 3.38 -8.23
C PHE A 83 2.61 4.86 -8.00
N VAL A 84 1.54 5.60 -7.70
CA VAL A 84 1.62 6.98 -7.24
C VAL A 84 1.52 6.95 -5.73
N TYR A 85 2.55 7.46 -5.04
CA TYR A 85 2.49 7.58 -3.59
C TYR A 85 1.70 8.84 -3.23
N VAL A 86 0.49 8.64 -2.72
CA VAL A 86 -0.32 9.70 -2.11
C VAL A 86 0.01 9.70 -0.62
N PRO A 87 0.72 10.72 -0.10
CA PRO A 87 0.94 10.84 1.33
C PRO A 87 -0.41 10.84 2.04
N ARG A 88 -0.58 10.01 3.06
CA ARG A 88 -1.74 10.16 3.94
C ARG A 88 -1.64 11.55 4.55
N ALA A 89 -2.62 12.40 4.26
CA ALA A 89 -2.69 13.74 4.79
C ALA A 89 -2.54 13.68 6.32
N THR A 90 -1.35 14.05 6.80
CA THR A 90 -1.01 14.20 8.22
C THR A 90 -1.79 15.34 8.87
N ASN A 91 -2.48 16.16 8.05
CA ASN A 91 -3.20 17.36 8.46
C ASN A 91 -4.72 17.21 8.48
N VAL A 92 -5.28 16.01 8.33
CA VAL A 92 -6.68 15.78 8.72
C VAL A 92 -6.67 15.49 10.23
N PRO A 93 -7.33 16.30 11.07
CA PRO A 93 -7.44 16.01 12.49
C PRO A 93 -7.87 14.56 12.68
N ARG A 94 -7.18 13.81 13.55
CA ARG A 94 -7.42 12.39 13.87
C ARG A 94 -8.90 12.06 14.16
N ALA A 95 -9.69 13.08 14.50
CA ALA A 95 -11.14 13.01 14.70
C ALA A 95 -11.96 12.74 13.41
N THR A 96 -11.44 13.05 12.23
CA THR A 96 -12.20 13.06 10.97
C THR A 96 -11.87 11.90 10.02
N ASN A 97 -10.99 10.98 10.44
CA ASN A 97 -10.68 9.76 9.68
C ASN A 97 -11.30 8.52 10.35
N PRO A 98 -12.61 8.25 10.11
CA PRO A 98 -13.31 7.13 10.75
C PRO A 98 -12.78 5.75 10.34
N ARG A 99 -11.90 5.66 9.33
CA ARG A 99 -11.36 4.38 8.83
C ARG A 99 -10.13 3.88 9.57
N MET A 100 -9.46 4.72 10.36
CA MET A 100 -8.13 4.39 10.91
C MET A 100 -8.17 3.76 12.31
N ASN A 101 -9.33 3.67 12.94
CA ASN A 101 -9.49 3.12 14.30
C ASN A 101 -10.45 1.91 14.40
N THR A 102 -11.07 1.47 13.30
CA THR A 102 -12.03 0.35 13.36
C THR A 102 -11.36 -0.99 13.63
N ILE A 103 -10.18 -1.24 13.05
CA ILE A 103 -9.47 -2.53 13.22
C ILE A 103 -8.91 -2.66 14.65
N ARG A 104 -8.24 -1.62 15.16
CA ARG A 104 -7.72 -1.64 16.53
C ARG A 104 -8.83 -1.76 17.57
N ARG A 105 -9.93 -1.00 17.41
CA ARG A 105 -11.10 -1.12 18.29
C ARG A 105 -11.76 -2.49 18.17
N ALA A 106 -11.97 -3.00 16.95
CA ALA A 106 -12.59 -4.31 16.76
C ALA A 106 -11.78 -5.45 17.41
N THR A 107 -10.44 -5.39 17.32
CA THR A 107 -9.57 -6.36 17.99
C THR A 107 -9.61 -6.20 19.51
N GLU A 108 -9.59 -4.98 20.02
CA GLU A 108 -9.68 -4.70 21.46
C GLU A 108 -11.03 -5.13 22.05
N THR A 109 -12.14 -4.83 21.38
CA THR A 109 -13.48 -5.28 21.77
C THR A 109 -13.57 -6.80 21.76
N ARG A 110 -13.02 -7.46 20.73
CA ARG A 110 -13.02 -8.92 20.66
C ARG A 110 -12.16 -9.56 21.74
N ILE A 111 -11.02 -8.96 22.10
CA ILE A 111 -10.19 -9.40 23.24
C ILE A 111 -10.96 -9.23 24.54
N GLN A 112 -11.65 -8.10 24.73
CA GLN A 112 -12.43 -7.81 25.94
C GLN A 112 -13.66 -8.71 26.07
N GLU A 113 -14.30 -9.08 24.96
CA GLU A 113 -15.42 -10.03 24.92
C GLU A 113 -14.98 -11.48 25.18
N GLN A 114 -13.76 -11.86 24.75
CA GLN A 114 -13.24 -13.21 24.94
C GLN A 114 -12.51 -13.38 26.29
N ALA A 115 -12.01 -12.30 26.90
CA ALA A 115 -11.30 -12.34 28.17
C ALA A 115 -12.08 -13.05 29.30
N PRO A 116 -13.41 -12.86 29.49
CA PRO A 116 -14.18 -13.56 30.52
C PRO A 116 -14.28 -15.07 30.25
N ARG A 117 -14.40 -15.47 28.98
CA ARG A 117 -14.50 -16.88 28.56
C ARG A 117 -13.18 -17.60 28.76
N VAL A 118 -12.09 -16.94 28.39
CA VAL A 118 -10.73 -17.44 28.62
C VAL A 118 -10.47 -17.53 30.13
N ALA A 119 -10.79 -16.51 30.93
CA ALA A 119 -10.64 -16.55 32.39
C ALA A 119 -11.46 -17.67 33.05
N ALA A 120 -12.70 -17.93 32.59
CA ALA A 120 -13.52 -19.03 33.09
C ALA A 120 -12.92 -20.40 32.76
N LEU A 121 -12.40 -20.57 31.54
CA LEU A 121 -11.70 -21.80 31.12
C LEU A 121 -10.39 -22.00 31.91
N TRP A 122 -9.62 -20.94 32.15
CA TRP A 122 -8.41 -21.05 32.99
C TRP A 122 -8.72 -21.41 34.44
N ARG A 123 -9.81 -20.90 35.02
CA ARG A 123 -10.28 -21.28 36.38
C ARG A 123 -10.73 -22.74 36.49
N SER A 124 -11.21 -23.35 35.41
CA SER A 124 -11.54 -24.79 35.43
C SER A 124 -10.31 -25.69 35.32
N PHE A 125 -9.18 -25.16 34.83
CA PHE A 125 -7.93 -25.92 34.63
C PHE A 125 -6.90 -25.73 35.76
N VAL A 126 -6.89 -24.56 36.43
CA VAL A 126 -5.89 -24.23 37.46
C VAL A 126 -6.63 -23.67 38.68
N GLY A 127 -6.32 -24.24 39.85
CA GLY A 127 -6.95 -23.89 41.13
C GLY A 127 -6.85 -22.40 41.51
N PRO A 128 -7.48 -21.98 42.63
CA PRO A 128 -8.00 -20.63 42.88
C PRO A 128 -6.98 -19.46 43.03
N HIS A 129 -5.71 -19.60 42.62
CA HIS A 129 -4.66 -18.60 42.85
C HIS A 129 -3.82 -18.26 41.62
N SER A 130 -4.45 -18.04 40.45
CA SER A 130 -3.73 -17.57 39.25
C SER A 130 -4.38 -16.33 38.66
N TYR A 131 -3.66 -15.20 38.67
CA TYR A 131 -4.09 -13.91 38.10
C TYR A 131 -3.47 -13.70 36.72
N LEU A 132 -4.31 -13.39 35.73
CA LEU A 132 -3.89 -12.95 34.39
C LEU A 132 -3.83 -11.41 34.38
N LEU A 133 -2.62 -10.84 34.37
CA LEU A 133 -2.42 -9.40 34.13
C LEU A 133 -2.31 -9.16 32.63
N ILE A 134 -3.32 -8.52 32.05
CA ILE A 134 -3.27 -8.02 30.67
C ILE A 134 -2.76 -6.58 30.74
N GLY A 135 -1.46 -6.39 30.50
CA GLY A 135 -0.85 -5.07 30.39
C GLY A 135 -1.35 -4.33 29.14
N GLN A 136 -1.79 -3.09 29.32
CA GLN A 136 -2.09 -2.18 28.22
C GLN A 136 -0.82 -1.43 27.84
N TYR A 137 -0.43 -1.47 26.56
CA TYR A 137 0.60 -0.61 25.95
C TYR A 137 -0.08 0.48 25.12
#